data_AF-A0A7W7WV94-F1
#
_entry.id   AF-A0A7W7WV94-F1
#
_cell.length_a   1.000
_cell.length_b   1.000
_cell.length_c   1.000
_cell.angle_alpha   90.00
_cell.angle_beta   90.00
_cell.angle_gamma   90.00
#
_symmetry.space_group_name_H-M   'P 1'
#
loop_
_entity.id
_entity.type
_entity.pdbx_description
1 polymer ?
#
loop_
_entity_poly.entity_id
_entity_poly.type
_entity_poly.pdbx_seq_one_letter_code
_entity_poly.pdbx_strand_id
1 'polypeptide(L)'
;MTIADLVDRVSPILPDPVDELQVAAVLESQGVTDQAAADDYGEADVFALARRVFPLLPGREDDPPAPPADRRTRIDLLHGPLYLLPTLAYPAAFEVLGSAVAVRALVFATAFGWVWGAGASFVAYQLVGLDARGSATRTFLHLGWLGLGVGTLLSLPLLLFGGGLGVPLFVLAQLAVQQIVGVLLFHRRERVLAYAMLPAGIGGLGYLALSDERFAWPVLALGCVSVVLGMESARRSGRAHRDADGVRLPEPRVLVKNSLPGLAYATMCAALVLYVDARYVLGALDLAVAAAPLVLGMGVVELRANRLFEHADGLLREPLRPGEFHERMWRALLRELATCLVALGALALVLLAVLRSLGVLTSAGAFLVDGHVVLGGVFFLGFVLVRTGGAVLAPALLGGASLGCVTTAELVADPLTTDSLPRVFLATGIALSVLLLTALRRGVGQVRHYR
;
A
#
# COMPACT_ATOMS: atom_id res chain seq x y z
N MET A 1 46.05 -5.14 -29.72
CA MET A 1 45.44 -4.10 -28.85
C MET A 1 45.02 -4.79 -27.56
N THR A 2 45.14 -4.17 -26.38
CA THR A 2 44.82 -4.88 -25.11
C THR A 2 43.34 -4.71 -24.73
N ILE A 3 42.84 -5.60 -23.87
CA ILE A 3 41.48 -5.49 -23.30
C ILE A 3 41.34 -4.19 -22.48
N ALA A 4 42.39 -3.73 -21.82
CA ALA A 4 42.39 -2.46 -21.09
C ALA A 4 42.14 -1.26 -22.02
N ASP A 5 42.78 -1.24 -23.20
CA ASP A 5 42.55 -0.20 -24.21
C ASP A 5 41.09 -0.20 -24.73
N LEU A 6 40.46 -1.37 -24.72
CA LEU A 6 39.05 -1.53 -25.10
C LEU A 6 38.12 -0.97 -24.01
N VAL A 7 38.43 -1.26 -22.75
CA VAL A 7 37.70 -0.73 -21.57
C VAL A 7 37.76 0.80 -21.54
N ASP A 8 38.95 1.38 -21.74
CA ASP A 8 39.14 2.84 -21.75
C ASP A 8 38.39 3.53 -22.91
N ARG A 9 38.21 2.83 -24.04
CA ARG A 9 37.41 3.30 -25.18
C ARG A 9 35.91 3.19 -24.97
N VAL A 10 35.45 2.11 -24.34
CA VAL A 10 34.02 1.80 -24.16
C VAL A 10 33.45 2.59 -22.97
N SER A 11 34.21 2.73 -21.89
CA SER A 11 33.80 3.43 -20.65
C SER A 11 33.21 4.83 -20.87
N PRO A 12 33.78 5.73 -21.71
CA PRO A 12 33.19 7.06 -21.94
C PRO A 12 31.91 7.03 -22.80
N ILE A 13 31.67 5.97 -23.56
CA ILE A 13 30.49 5.82 -24.45
C ILE A 13 29.35 5.12 -23.72
N LEU A 14 29.70 4.16 -22.87
CA LEU A 14 28.80 3.38 -22.05
C LEU A 14 29.23 3.52 -20.58
N PRO A 15 28.94 4.66 -19.94
CA PRO A 15 29.40 4.96 -18.58
C PRO A 15 28.70 4.12 -17.50
N ASP A 16 27.58 3.46 -17.83
CA ASP A 16 26.82 2.59 -16.95
C ASP A 16 26.22 1.40 -17.74
N PRO A 17 27.04 0.37 -18.07
CA PRO A 17 26.60 -0.79 -18.84
C PRO A 17 25.69 -1.69 -17.99
N VAL A 18 24.49 -2.00 -18.51
CA VAL A 18 23.51 -2.85 -17.80
C VAL A 18 23.75 -4.34 -18.03
N ASP A 19 24.26 -4.71 -19.20
CA ASP A 19 24.60 -6.10 -19.54
C ASP A 19 25.73 -6.20 -20.59
N GLU A 20 26.25 -7.41 -20.75
CA GLU A 20 27.27 -7.76 -21.75
C GLU A 20 26.81 -7.59 -23.21
N LEU A 21 25.50 -7.55 -23.48
CA LEU A 21 24.96 -7.36 -24.83
C LEU A 21 25.01 -5.88 -25.23
N GLN A 22 24.83 -4.94 -24.30
CA GLN A 22 25.07 -3.52 -24.55
C GLN A 22 26.55 -3.27 -24.84
N VAL A 23 27.44 -3.93 -24.11
CA VAL A 23 28.88 -3.88 -24.41
C VAL A 23 29.16 -4.46 -25.80
N ALA A 24 28.57 -5.60 -26.15
CA ALA A 24 28.69 -6.18 -27.50
C ALA A 24 28.20 -5.22 -28.59
N ALA A 25 27.03 -4.60 -28.41
CA ALA A 25 26.47 -3.64 -29.35
C ALA A 25 27.36 -2.39 -29.53
N VAL A 26 27.96 -1.89 -28.44
CA VAL A 26 28.92 -0.77 -28.51
C VAL A 26 30.18 -1.21 -29.24
N LEU A 27 30.71 -2.40 -28.96
CA LEU A 27 31.89 -2.95 -29.64
C LEU A 27 31.64 -3.13 -31.14
N GLU A 28 30.50 -3.69 -31.54
CA GLU A 28 30.11 -3.81 -32.95
C GLU A 28 29.97 -2.43 -33.62
N SER A 29 29.36 -1.45 -32.93
CA SER A 29 29.23 -0.09 -33.46
C SER A 29 30.58 0.62 -33.65
N GLN A 30 31.60 0.19 -32.91
CA GLN A 30 32.99 0.63 -33.07
C GLN A 30 33.77 -0.18 -34.12
N GLY A 31 33.12 -1.08 -34.84
CA GLY A 31 33.71 -1.89 -35.89
C GLY A 31 34.44 -3.14 -35.39
N VAL A 32 34.26 -3.54 -34.13
CA VAL A 32 34.75 -4.83 -33.64
C VAL A 32 33.79 -5.92 -34.12
N THR A 33 34.20 -6.68 -35.12
CA THR A 33 33.47 -7.85 -35.64
C THR A 33 33.90 -9.12 -34.92
N ASP A 34 33.20 -10.24 -35.10
CA ASP A 34 33.62 -11.55 -34.57
C ASP A 34 35.03 -11.92 -35.04
N GLN A 35 35.35 -11.61 -36.30
CA GLN A 35 36.68 -11.84 -36.85
C GLN A 35 37.74 -10.98 -36.15
N ALA A 36 37.44 -9.70 -35.87
CA ALA A 36 38.35 -8.83 -35.12
C ALA A 36 38.48 -9.27 -33.65
N ALA A 37 37.42 -9.78 -33.04
CA ALA A 37 37.47 -10.35 -31.68
C ALA A 37 38.42 -11.56 -31.61
N ALA A 38 38.38 -12.43 -32.63
CA ALA A 38 39.26 -13.59 -32.74
C ALA A 38 40.71 -13.20 -33.05
N ASP A 39 40.92 -12.35 -34.06
CA ASP A 39 42.25 -12.03 -34.56
C ASP A 39 43.04 -11.09 -33.63
N ASP A 40 42.37 -10.09 -33.04
CA ASP A 40 43.04 -9.04 -32.25
C ASP A 40 43.03 -9.30 -30.74
N TYR A 41 42.07 -10.10 -30.24
CA TYR A 41 41.84 -10.32 -28.80
C TYR A 41 41.81 -11.79 -28.39
N GLY A 42 41.83 -12.74 -29.34
CA GLY A 42 41.84 -14.18 -29.07
C GLY A 42 40.52 -14.70 -28.49
N GLU A 43 39.42 -13.98 -28.68
CA GLU A 43 38.08 -14.35 -28.22
C GLU A 43 37.23 -14.91 -29.36
N ALA A 44 36.36 -15.88 -29.06
CA ALA A 44 35.66 -16.64 -30.10
C ALA A 44 34.72 -15.79 -30.98
N ASP A 45 34.13 -14.74 -30.40
CA ASP A 45 33.20 -13.82 -31.03
C ASP A 45 33.14 -12.51 -30.23
N VAL A 46 32.43 -11.50 -30.75
CA VAL A 46 32.30 -10.20 -30.09
C VAL A 46 31.56 -10.32 -28.74
N PHE A 47 30.70 -11.33 -28.57
CA PHE A 47 29.97 -11.59 -27.34
C PHE A 47 30.88 -12.15 -26.24
N ALA A 48 31.83 -13.02 -26.59
CA ALA A 48 32.86 -13.56 -25.69
C ALA A 48 33.80 -12.45 -25.24
N LEU A 49 34.19 -11.58 -26.16
CA LEU A 49 34.95 -10.37 -25.84
C LEU A 49 34.17 -9.44 -24.92
N ALA A 50 32.88 -9.20 -25.21
CA ALA A 50 32.02 -8.37 -24.36
C ALA A 50 31.86 -8.93 -22.94
N ARG A 51 31.70 -10.26 -22.78
CA ARG A 51 31.69 -10.94 -21.46
C ARG A 51 32.98 -10.71 -20.66
N ARG A 52 34.10 -10.48 -21.33
CA ARG A 52 35.41 -10.26 -20.69
C ARG A 52 35.70 -8.79 -20.40
N VAL A 53 35.11 -7.88 -21.18
CA VAL A 53 35.22 -6.42 -21.04
C VAL A 53 34.21 -5.89 -20.02
N PHE A 54 32.99 -6.43 -20.00
CA PHE A 54 31.90 -6.01 -19.12
C PHE A 54 32.29 -5.96 -17.62
N PRO A 55 32.99 -6.95 -17.04
CA PRO A 55 33.38 -6.92 -15.63
C PRO A 55 34.41 -5.84 -15.27
N LEU A 56 35.05 -5.24 -16.27
CA LEU A 56 36.16 -4.29 -16.10
C LEU A 56 35.72 -2.83 -16.25
N LEU A 57 34.48 -2.57 -16.67
CA LEU A 57 33.97 -1.21 -16.86
C LEU A 57 33.61 -0.56 -15.50
N PRO A 58 34.00 0.71 -15.27
CA PRO A 58 33.58 1.47 -14.10
C PRO A 58 32.08 1.79 -14.21
N GLY A 59 31.35 1.78 -13.10
CA GLY A 59 29.90 2.02 -13.09
C GLY A 59 29.07 0.87 -12.54
N ARG A 60 29.69 -0.23 -12.09
CA ARG A 60 28.99 -1.22 -11.27
C ARG A 60 28.57 -0.54 -9.96
N GLU A 61 27.36 0.01 -9.94
CA GLU A 61 26.61 0.04 -8.71
C GLU A 61 26.44 -1.44 -8.34
N ASP A 62 27.32 -1.91 -7.45
CA ASP A 62 26.99 -3.05 -6.61
C ASP A 62 25.65 -2.68 -5.98
N ASP A 63 24.60 -3.28 -6.52
CA ASP A 63 23.22 -3.20 -6.05
C ASP A 63 23.31 -3.17 -4.51
N PRO A 64 23.05 -2.02 -3.85
CA PRO A 64 23.38 -1.84 -2.46
C PRO A 64 22.78 -3.01 -1.70
N PRO A 65 23.56 -3.73 -0.86
CA PRO A 65 23.12 -5.01 -0.33
C PRO A 65 21.75 -4.82 0.31
N ALA A 66 20.77 -5.51 -0.27
CA ALA A 66 19.39 -5.43 0.20
C ALA A 66 19.41 -5.71 1.71
N PRO A 67 18.74 -4.89 2.53
CA PRO A 67 18.72 -5.11 3.97
C PRO A 67 18.26 -6.54 4.26
N PRO A 68 18.82 -7.21 5.29
CA PRO A 68 18.54 -8.61 5.54
C PRO A 68 17.03 -8.85 5.69
N ALA A 69 16.51 -9.77 4.87
CA ALA A 69 15.07 -10.00 4.66
C ALA A 69 14.27 -10.22 5.97
N ASP A 70 14.88 -10.80 7.01
CA ASP A 70 14.21 -11.06 8.31
C ASP A 70 13.88 -9.77 9.08
N ARG A 71 14.76 -8.76 9.05
CA ARG A 71 14.51 -7.49 9.75
C ARG A 71 13.37 -6.70 9.10
N ARG A 72 13.28 -6.73 7.77
CA ARG A 72 12.21 -6.10 6.98
C ARG A 72 10.86 -6.75 7.30
N THR A 73 10.83 -8.08 7.35
CA THR A 73 9.62 -8.88 7.60
C THR A 73 8.94 -8.53 8.93
N ARG A 74 9.68 -8.37 10.02
CA ARG A 74 9.08 -8.12 11.36
C ARG A 74 8.47 -6.73 11.49
N ILE A 75 9.00 -5.76 10.76
CA ILE A 75 8.56 -4.36 10.84
C ILE A 75 7.27 -4.17 10.04
N ASP A 76 7.19 -4.74 8.83
CA ASP A 76 5.98 -4.66 7.99
C ASP A 76 4.75 -5.26 8.70
N LEU A 77 4.94 -6.32 9.50
CA LEU A 77 3.87 -6.94 10.31
C LEU A 77 3.28 -5.99 11.38
N LEU A 78 4.01 -4.97 11.80
CA LEU A 78 3.56 -4.01 12.81
C LEU A 78 2.62 -2.93 12.23
N HIS A 79 2.51 -2.80 10.91
CA HIS A 79 1.73 -1.73 10.30
C HIS A 79 0.25 -1.77 10.72
N GLY A 80 -0.37 -2.96 10.73
CA GLY A 80 -1.78 -3.11 11.15
C GLY A 80 -2.04 -2.66 12.59
N PRO A 81 -1.31 -3.19 13.60
CA PRO A 81 -1.40 -2.70 14.97
C PRO A 81 -1.14 -1.19 15.12
N LEU A 82 -0.19 -0.64 14.35
CA LEU A 82 0.09 0.80 14.36
C LEU A 82 -1.06 1.65 13.80
N TYR A 83 -1.79 1.12 12.81
CA TYR A 83 -3.00 1.78 12.29
C TYR A 83 -4.13 1.81 13.31
N LEU A 84 -4.23 0.79 14.18
CA LEU A 84 -5.31 0.67 15.16
C LEU A 84 -5.07 1.52 16.42
N LEU A 85 -3.82 1.75 16.79
CA LEU A 85 -3.48 2.44 18.04
C LEU A 85 -4.19 3.80 18.24
N PRO A 86 -4.21 4.73 17.25
CA PRO A 86 -4.94 5.99 17.41
C PRO A 86 -6.47 5.84 17.40
N THR A 87 -7.01 4.76 16.82
CA THR A 87 -8.47 4.56 16.73
C THR A 87 -9.08 4.18 18.08
N LEU A 88 -8.25 3.75 19.04
CA LEU A 88 -8.69 3.47 20.41
C LEU A 88 -9.26 4.70 21.12
N ALA A 89 -8.95 5.91 20.64
CA ALA A 89 -9.52 7.16 21.15
C ALA A 89 -10.88 7.52 20.52
N TYR A 90 -11.35 6.82 19.48
CA TYR A 90 -12.60 7.15 18.80
C TYR A 90 -13.85 7.03 19.67
N PRO A 91 -13.99 6.06 20.58
CA PRO A 91 -15.14 6.01 21.49
C PRO A 91 -15.32 7.31 22.28
N ALA A 92 -14.23 7.90 22.79
CA ALA A 92 -14.26 9.20 23.44
C ALA A 92 -14.68 10.35 22.50
N ALA A 93 -14.26 10.29 21.23
CA ALA A 93 -14.71 11.26 20.22
C ALA A 93 -16.20 11.11 19.89
N PHE A 94 -16.71 9.87 19.85
CA PHE A 94 -18.11 9.57 19.55
C PHE A 94 -19.02 10.06 20.68
N GLU A 95 -18.56 9.93 21.92
CA GLU A 95 -19.23 10.45 23.11
C GLU A 95 -19.40 11.98 23.02
N VAL A 96 -18.33 12.70 22.69
CA VAL A 96 -18.35 14.18 22.64
C VAL A 96 -19.12 14.73 21.42
N LEU A 97 -19.01 14.08 20.26
CA LEU A 97 -19.60 14.58 19.01
C LEU A 97 -21.03 14.09 18.77
N GLY A 98 -21.44 13.03 19.45
CA GLY A 98 -22.60 12.23 19.12
C GLY A 98 -22.29 11.19 18.04
N SER A 99 -22.60 9.93 18.35
CA SER A 99 -22.23 8.76 17.56
C SER A 99 -22.58 8.86 16.06
N ALA A 100 -23.80 9.30 15.72
CA ALA A 100 -24.23 9.36 14.31
C ALA A 100 -23.43 10.40 13.49
N VAL A 101 -23.11 11.54 14.07
CA VAL A 101 -22.33 12.60 13.40
C VAL A 101 -20.86 12.19 13.32
N ALA A 102 -20.33 11.60 14.40
CA ALA A 102 -18.96 11.11 14.45
C ALA A 102 -18.69 10.03 13.40
N VAL A 103 -19.64 9.11 13.15
CA VAL A 103 -19.51 8.10 12.08
C VAL A 103 -19.48 8.74 10.70
N ARG A 104 -20.35 9.72 10.42
CA ARG A 104 -20.32 10.44 9.13
C ARG A 104 -18.98 11.15 8.91
N ALA A 105 -18.48 11.81 9.96
CA ALA A 105 -17.19 12.47 9.94
C ALA A 105 -16.03 11.47 9.76
N LEU A 106 -16.08 10.32 10.43
CA LEU A 106 -15.09 9.24 10.31
C LEU A 106 -15.09 8.64 8.91
N VAL A 107 -16.25 8.32 8.34
CA VAL A 107 -16.39 7.77 6.98
C VAL A 107 -15.84 8.76 5.96
N PHE A 108 -16.23 10.03 6.07
CA PHE A 108 -15.72 11.09 5.19
C PHE A 108 -14.20 11.24 5.29
N ALA A 109 -13.67 11.41 6.51
CA ALA A 109 -12.24 11.60 6.74
C ALA A 109 -11.44 10.38 6.27
N THR A 110 -11.94 9.17 6.54
CA THR A 110 -11.28 7.92 6.14
C THR A 110 -11.26 7.77 4.62
N ALA A 111 -12.39 7.99 3.93
CA ALA A 111 -12.47 7.95 2.48
C ALA A 111 -11.53 8.98 1.85
N PHE A 112 -11.66 10.25 2.27
CA PHE A 112 -10.90 11.34 1.70
C PHE A 112 -9.40 11.17 1.94
N GLY A 113 -8.99 10.91 3.18
CA GLY A 113 -7.57 10.81 3.51
C GLY A 113 -6.93 9.53 2.99
N TRP A 114 -7.67 8.43 2.80
CA TRP A 114 -7.16 7.26 2.08
C TRP A 114 -6.92 7.58 0.60
N VAL A 115 -7.92 8.13 -0.10
CA VAL A 115 -7.77 8.48 -1.54
C VAL A 115 -6.67 9.51 -1.74
N TRP A 116 -6.69 10.58 -0.95
CA TRP A 116 -5.68 11.64 -1.01
C TRP A 116 -4.28 11.11 -0.67
N GLY A 117 -4.17 10.33 0.41
CA GLY A 117 -2.93 9.71 0.84
C GLY A 117 -2.35 8.78 -0.24
N ALA A 118 -3.18 7.95 -0.86
CA ALA A 118 -2.76 7.09 -1.97
C ALA A 118 -2.20 7.93 -3.13
N GLY A 119 -2.91 8.95 -3.58
CA GLY A 119 -2.42 9.83 -4.66
C GLY A 119 -1.11 10.53 -4.31
N ALA A 120 -1.00 11.07 -3.09
CA ALA A 120 0.21 11.71 -2.61
C ALA A 120 1.39 10.74 -2.53
N SER A 121 1.16 9.50 -2.07
CA SER A 121 2.17 8.43 -2.07
C SER A 121 2.56 8.02 -3.49
N PHE A 122 1.63 7.92 -4.43
CA PHE A 122 1.94 7.62 -5.84
C PHE A 122 2.86 8.69 -6.46
N VAL A 123 2.59 9.97 -6.20
CA VAL A 123 3.46 11.06 -6.66
C VAL A 123 4.84 10.97 -5.99
N ALA A 124 4.88 10.71 -4.67
CA ALA A 124 6.14 10.56 -3.95
C ALA A 124 6.99 9.39 -4.47
N TYR A 125 6.38 8.22 -4.72
CA TYR A 125 7.10 7.06 -5.25
C TYR A 125 7.56 7.25 -6.69
N GLN A 126 6.82 7.98 -7.53
CA GLN A 126 7.32 8.38 -8.85
C GLN A 126 8.60 9.20 -8.75
N LEU A 127 8.66 10.14 -7.81
CA LEU A 127 9.85 10.96 -7.58
C LEU A 127 11.02 10.15 -6.98
N VAL A 128 10.73 9.17 -6.13
CA VAL A 128 11.75 8.22 -5.64
C VAL A 128 12.34 7.40 -6.78
N GLY A 129 11.52 6.96 -7.74
CA GLY A 129 11.99 6.24 -8.94
C GLY A 129 12.81 7.10 -9.91
N LEU A 130 12.93 8.41 -9.67
CA LEU A 130 13.78 9.34 -10.42
C LEU A 130 14.97 9.84 -9.57
N ASP A 131 15.28 9.16 -8.46
CA ASP A 131 16.29 9.53 -7.47
C ASP A 131 16.12 10.94 -6.86
N ALA A 132 14.90 11.49 -6.96
CA ALA A 132 14.51 12.79 -6.43
C ALA A 132 14.00 12.67 -4.97
N ARG A 133 14.75 12.01 -4.07
CA ARG A 133 14.25 11.64 -2.73
C ARG A 133 13.89 12.84 -1.84
N GLY A 134 14.64 13.94 -1.94
CA GLY A 134 14.33 15.18 -1.22
C GLY A 134 13.07 15.86 -1.74
N SER A 135 12.89 15.89 -3.06
CA SER A 135 11.70 16.39 -3.74
C SER A 135 10.48 15.51 -3.50
N ALA A 136 10.63 14.19 -3.51
CA ALA A 136 9.59 13.23 -3.14
C ALA A 136 9.04 13.54 -1.74
N THR A 137 9.95 13.74 -0.79
CA THR A 137 9.58 13.99 0.60
C THR A 137 8.89 15.35 0.79
N ARG A 138 9.44 16.41 0.20
CA ARG A 138 8.83 17.75 0.24
C ARG A 138 7.44 17.72 -0.39
N THR A 139 7.32 17.08 -1.56
CA THR A 139 6.05 16.94 -2.27
C THR A 139 5.05 16.16 -1.44
N PHE A 140 5.46 15.06 -0.81
CA PHE A 140 4.56 14.26 0.02
C PHE A 140 4.04 15.05 1.22
N LEU A 141 4.91 15.80 1.91
CA LEU A 141 4.51 16.69 3.00
C LEU A 141 3.60 17.81 2.52
N HIS A 142 3.92 18.48 1.41
CA HIS A 142 3.09 19.56 0.85
C HIS A 142 1.70 19.07 0.45
N LEU A 143 1.61 17.94 -0.25
CA LEU A 143 0.34 17.31 -0.58
C LEU A 143 -0.40 16.89 0.68
N GLY A 144 0.29 16.34 1.69
CA GLY A 144 -0.33 16.01 2.97
C GLY A 144 -0.98 17.23 3.65
N TRP A 145 -0.24 18.35 3.76
CA TRP A 145 -0.78 19.60 4.34
C TRP A 145 -1.93 20.18 3.53
N LEU A 146 -1.83 20.16 2.20
CA LEU A 146 -2.91 20.58 1.31
C LEU A 146 -4.15 19.71 1.53
N GLY A 147 -3.97 18.40 1.65
CA GLY A 147 -5.04 17.44 1.95
C GLY A 147 -5.73 17.71 3.27
N LEU A 148 -4.98 18.05 4.33
CA LEU A 148 -5.58 18.45 5.61
C LEU A 148 -6.48 19.67 5.46
N GLY A 149 -5.99 20.72 4.78
CA GLY A 149 -6.75 21.95 4.58
C GLY A 149 -8.01 21.71 3.73
N VAL A 150 -7.85 21.07 2.58
CA VAL A 150 -8.94 20.77 1.65
C VAL A 150 -9.97 19.85 2.29
N GLY A 151 -9.54 18.75 2.91
CA GLY A 151 -10.45 17.80 3.57
C GLY A 151 -11.22 18.43 4.73
N THR A 152 -10.57 19.25 5.55
CA THR A 152 -11.24 19.97 6.64
C THR A 152 -12.27 20.97 6.09
N LEU A 153 -11.94 21.72 5.04
CA LEU A 153 -12.86 22.65 4.39
C LEU A 153 -14.07 21.91 3.77
N LEU A 154 -13.82 20.79 3.10
CA LEU A 154 -14.86 19.95 2.51
C LEU A 154 -15.72 19.22 3.55
N SER A 155 -15.30 19.19 4.82
CA SER A 155 -16.11 18.65 5.91
C SER A 155 -17.14 19.63 6.48
N LEU A 156 -17.04 20.93 6.16
CA LEU A 156 -17.96 21.95 6.70
C LEU A 156 -19.45 21.67 6.43
N PRO A 157 -19.88 21.11 5.28
CA PRO A 157 -21.27 20.72 5.08
C PRO A 157 -21.78 19.69 6.11
N LEU A 158 -20.91 18.93 6.77
CA LEU A 158 -21.31 17.98 7.81
C LEU A 158 -21.86 18.67 9.07
N LEU A 159 -21.57 19.96 9.26
CA LEU A 159 -22.13 20.79 10.34
C LEU A 159 -23.68 20.84 10.27
N LEU A 160 -24.26 20.65 9.09
CA LEU A 160 -25.72 20.58 8.90
C LEU A 160 -26.36 19.38 9.62
N PHE A 161 -25.57 18.40 10.04
CA PHE A 161 -26.03 17.21 10.75
C PHE A 161 -25.80 17.27 12.27
N GLY A 162 -25.23 18.36 12.81
CA GLY A 162 -24.95 18.54 14.23
C GLY A 162 -23.45 18.49 14.58
N GLY A 163 -23.13 18.32 15.87
CA GLY A 163 -21.75 18.19 16.39
C GLY A 163 -20.92 19.49 16.44
N GLY A 164 -21.42 20.59 15.86
CA GLY A 164 -20.78 21.90 15.90
C GLY A 164 -19.33 21.88 15.38
N LEU A 165 -18.49 22.80 15.87
CA LEU A 165 -17.09 22.89 15.46
C LEU A 165 -16.26 21.64 15.80
N GLY A 166 -16.78 20.72 16.62
CA GLY A 166 -16.12 19.45 16.90
C GLY A 166 -15.97 18.56 15.67
N VAL A 167 -16.89 18.63 14.71
CA VAL A 167 -16.87 17.82 13.48
C VAL A 167 -15.65 18.12 12.60
N PRO A 168 -15.41 19.36 12.13
CA PRO A 168 -14.24 19.67 11.34
C PRO A 168 -12.93 19.49 12.12
N LEU A 169 -12.93 19.67 13.45
CA LEU A 169 -11.76 19.38 14.28
C LEU A 169 -11.43 17.88 14.31
N PHE A 170 -12.44 17.03 14.42
CA PHE A 170 -12.26 15.58 14.36
C PHE A 170 -11.78 15.14 12.98
N VAL A 171 -12.37 15.67 11.90
CA VAL A 171 -11.90 15.39 10.53
C VAL A 171 -10.45 15.82 10.35
N LEU A 172 -10.08 17.03 10.81
CA LEU A 172 -8.71 17.52 10.76
C LEU A 172 -7.75 16.59 11.50
N ALA A 173 -8.09 16.18 12.73
CA ALA A 173 -7.28 15.26 13.52
C ALA A 173 -7.13 13.89 12.84
N GLN A 174 -8.23 13.34 12.32
CA GLN A 174 -8.23 12.04 11.64
C GLN A 174 -7.38 12.06 10.36
N LEU A 175 -7.55 13.10 9.53
CA LEU A 175 -6.72 13.29 8.35
C LEU A 175 -5.24 13.48 8.73
N ALA A 176 -4.96 14.22 9.81
CA ALA A 176 -3.59 14.41 10.30
C ALA A 176 -2.95 13.08 10.71
N VAL A 177 -3.68 12.21 11.44
CA VAL A 177 -3.21 10.86 11.78
C VAL A 177 -2.88 10.06 10.52
N GLN A 178 -3.76 10.03 9.53
CA GLN A 178 -3.50 9.30 8.28
C GLN A 178 -2.26 9.83 7.53
N GLN A 179 -2.07 11.15 7.51
CA GLN A 179 -0.87 11.75 6.89
C GLN A 179 0.41 11.45 7.68
N ILE A 180 0.37 11.51 9.02
CA ILE A 180 1.50 11.15 9.89
C ILE A 180 1.92 9.70 9.62
N VAL A 181 0.95 8.79 9.61
CA VAL A 181 1.15 7.37 9.33
C VAL A 181 1.79 7.20 7.95
N GLY A 182 1.20 7.80 6.91
CA GLY A 182 1.72 7.71 5.54
C GLY A 182 3.18 8.20 5.43
N VAL A 183 3.50 9.37 5.99
CA VAL A 183 4.86 9.95 5.90
C VAL A 183 5.88 9.14 6.71
N LEU A 184 5.55 8.73 7.94
CA LEU A 184 6.48 7.99 8.78
C LEU A 184 6.74 6.57 8.25
N LEU A 185 5.72 5.89 7.71
CA LEU A 185 5.90 4.58 7.07
C LEU A 185 6.67 4.68 5.75
N PHE A 186 6.42 5.72 4.95
CA PHE A 186 7.21 6.01 3.76
C PHE A 186 8.71 6.14 4.07
N HIS A 187 9.05 6.73 5.21
CA HIS A 187 10.42 6.84 5.70
C HIS A 187 10.92 5.68 6.57
N ARG A 188 10.14 4.60 6.71
CA ARG A 188 10.49 3.43 7.55
C ARG A 188 10.81 3.83 9.01
N ARG A 189 9.95 4.68 9.59
CA ARG A 189 10.05 5.23 10.96
C ARG A 189 8.94 4.68 11.87
N GLU A 190 8.68 3.38 11.79
CA GLU A 190 7.60 2.68 12.49
C GLU A 190 7.70 2.84 14.01
N ARG A 191 8.93 2.82 14.55
CA ARG A 191 9.18 3.05 15.98
C ARG A 191 8.77 4.46 16.42
N VAL A 192 9.08 5.47 15.59
CA VAL A 192 8.72 6.86 15.88
C VAL A 192 7.22 7.03 15.83
N LEU A 193 6.56 6.40 14.84
CA LEU A 193 5.11 6.36 14.75
C LEU A 193 4.49 5.72 16.00
N ALA A 194 5.01 4.57 16.45
CA ALA A 194 4.55 3.91 17.67
C ALA A 194 4.61 4.86 18.87
N TYR A 195 5.78 5.45 19.14
CA TYR A 195 5.94 6.39 20.26
C TYR A 195 5.05 7.62 20.16
N ALA A 196 4.88 8.16 18.95
CA ALA A 196 4.00 9.31 18.74
C ALA A 196 2.52 8.98 19.00
N MET A 197 2.08 7.75 18.73
CA MET A 197 0.68 7.34 18.89
C MET A 197 0.37 6.73 20.27
N LEU A 198 1.37 6.44 21.10
CA LEU A 198 1.20 5.89 22.46
C LEU A 198 0.23 6.71 23.34
N PRO A 199 0.29 8.05 23.39
CA PRO A 199 -0.60 8.81 24.27
C PRO A 199 -2.09 8.58 23.93
N ALA A 200 -2.45 8.61 22.63
CA ALA A 200 -3.79 8.31 22.16
C ALA A 200 -4.20 6.87 22.48
N GLY A 201 -3.30 5.91 22.25
CA GLY A 201 -3.56 4.50 22.53
C GLY A 201 -3.80 4.22 24.02
N ILE A 202 -2.93 4.74 24.90
CA ILE A 202 -3.06 4.58 26.36
C ILE A 202 -4.33 5.27 26.86
N GLY A 203 -4.61 6.49 26.39
CA GLY A 203 -5.83 7.21 26.73
C GLY A 203 -7.07 6.42 26.33
N GLY A 204 -7.12 5.97 25.06
CA GLY A 204 -8.23 5.18 24.53
C GLY A 204 -8.46 3.86 25.28
N LEU A 205 -7.39 3.13 25.60
CA LEU A 205 -7.48 1.91 26.42
C LEU A 205 -8.00 2.20 27.83
N GLY A 206 -7.51 3.27 28.46
CA GLY A 206 -8.00 3.70 29.77
C GLY A 206 -9.49 4.05 29.74
N TYR A 207 -9.94 4.75 28.71
CA TYR A 207 -11.35 5.07 28.51
C TYR A 207 -12.21 3.82 28.33
N LEU A 208 -11.77 2.87 27.50
CA LEU A 208 -12.48 1.61 27.29
C LEU A 208 -12.53 0.72 28.54
N ALA A 209 -11.52 0.79 29.41
CA ALA A 209 -11.48 0.01 30.65
C ALA A 209 -12.34 0.61 31.76
N LEU A 210 -12.42 1.94 31.84
CA LEU A 210 -13.15 2.66 32.89
C LEU A 210 -14.61 2.95 32.50
N SER A 211 -14.89 3.14 31.21
CA SER A 211 -16.20 3.49 30.65
C SER A 211 -16.85 4.70 31.33
N ASP A 212 -16.06 5.69 31.75
CA ASP A 212 -16.52 6.92 32.40
C ASP A 212 -16.37 8.12 31.45
N GLU A 213 -17.51 8.73 31.14
CA GLU A 213 -17.67 9.89 30.25
C GLU A 213 -16.77 11.07 30.64
N ARG A 214 -16.43 11.22 31.92
CA ARG A 214 -15.55 12.30 32.43
C ARG A 214 -14.16 12.25 31.83
N PHE A 215 -13.71 11.08 31.36
CA PHE A 215 -12.41 10.92 30.73
C PHE A 215 -12.39 11.20 29.22
N ALA A 216 -13.54 11.46 28.58
CA ALA A 216 -13.59 11.69 27.14
C ALA A 216 -12.69 12.87 26.71
N TRP A 217 -12.79 14.01 27.38
CA TRP A 217 -11.95 15.19 27.09
C TRP A 217 -10.44 14.97 27.33
N PRO A 218 -10.01 14.40 28.48
CA PRO A 218 -8.62 13.97 28.68
C PRO A 218 -8.07 13.08 27.56
N VAL A 219 -8.87 12.11 27.09
CA VAL A 219 -8.48 11.18 26.02
C VAL A 219 -8.28 11.93 24.71
N LEU A 220 -9.20 12.84 24.36
CA LEU A 220 -9.05 13.70 23.18
C LEU A 220 -7.82 14.61 23.27
N ALA A 221 -7.49 15.12 24.45
CA ALA A 221 -6.27 15.89 24.67
C ALA A 221 -5.01 15.06 24.41
N LEU A 222 -4.97 13.80 24.87
CA LEU A 222 -3.89 12.85 24.55
C LEU A 222 -3.83 12.51 23.04
N GLY A 223 -4.99 12.45 22.39
CA GLY A 223 -5.10 12.37 20.93
C GLY A 223 -4.41 13.55 20.24
N CYS A 224 -4.70 14.78 20.66
CA CYS A 224 -4.05 16.00 20.16
C CYS A 224 -2.54 15.99 20.39
N VAL A 225 -2.07 15.55 21.57
CA VAL A 225 -0.63 15.38 21.84
C VAL A 225 0.00 14.43 20.83
N SER A 226 -0.66 13.30 20.55
CA SER A 226 -0.17 12.30 19.59
C SER A 226 -0.06 12.88 18.17
N VAL A 227 -1.05 13.66 17.74
CA VAL A 227 -1.04 14.37 16.46
C VAL A 227 0.13 15.35 16.37
N VAL A 228 0.35 16.17 17.42
CA VAL A 228 1.46 17.14 17.44
C VAL A 228 2.82 16.44 17.38
N LEU A 229 3.02 15.40 18.19
CA LEU A 229 4.26 14.60 18.19
C LEU A 229 4.50 13.93 16.83
N GLY A 230 3.45 13.39 16.23
CA GLY A 230 3.50 12.76 14.92
C GLY A 230 3.81 13.75 13.80
N MET A 231 3.16 14.91 13.77
CA MET A 231 3.40 15.96 12.78
C MET A 231 4.84 16.48 12.85
N GLU A 232 5.37 16.71 14.05
CA GLU A 232 6.75 17.16 14.22
C GLU A 232 7.75 16.09 13.76
N SER A 233 7.48 14.82 14.10
CA SER A 233 8.30 13.69 13.67
C SER A 233 8.30 13.51 12.15
N ALA A 234 7.15 13.66 11.51
CA ALA A 234 7.00 13.62 10.06
C ALA A 234 7.79 14.75 9.38
N ARG A 235 7.68 15.99 9.90
CA ARG A 235 8.44 17.14 9.39
C ARG A 235 9.95 16.95 9.51
N ARG A 236 10.43 16.39 10.62
CA ARG A 236 11.87 16.11 10.84
C ARG A 236 12.40 15.03 9.91
N SER A 237 11.61 13.99 9.67
CA SER A 237 12.00 12.87 8.80
C SER A 237 12.32 13.34 7.37
N GLY A 238 11.68 14.43 6.93
CA GLY A 238 11.90 14.97 5.60
C GLY A 238 13.09 15.88 5.39
N ARG A 239 13.78 16.31 6.46
CA ARG A 239 14.91 17.25 6.34
C ARG A 239 16.23 16.59 5.95
N ALA A 240 16.33 15.27 6.07
CA ALA A 240 17.59 14.53 5.89
C ALA A 240 17.88 14.12 4.44
N HIS A 241 16.90 14.19 3.54
CA HIS A 241 17.03 13.66 2.18
C HIS A 241 17.38 14.77 1.18
N ARG A 242 18.34 14.50 0.31
CA ARG A 242 18.69 15.34 -0.84
C ARG A 242 18.37 14.61 -2.12
N ASP A 243 18.15 15.38 -3.19
CA ASP A 243 18.02 14.85 -4.53
C ASP A 243 19.40 14.49 -5.07
N ALA A 244 19.49 13.50 -5.95
CA ALA A 244 20.72 13.23 -6.67
C ALA A 244 21.08 14.41 -7.61
N ASP A 245 22.36 14.56 -7.91
CA ASP A 245 22.83 15.65 -8.78
C ASP A 245 22.30 15.47 -10.22
N GLY A 246 21.84 16.55 -10.83
CA GLY A 246 21.36 16.56 -12.21
C GLY A 246 19.93 16.04 -12.44
N VAL A 247 19.20 15.66 -11.39
CA VAL A 247 17.81 15.19 -11.49
C VAL A 247 16.91 16.26 -12.10
N ARG A 248 16.19 15.90 -13.17
CA ARG A 248 15.17 16.75 -13.80
C ARG A 248 13.80 16.30 -13.36
N LEU A 249 13.09 17.18 -12.65
CA LEU A 249 11.74 16.90 -12.18
C LEU A 249 10.74 16.94 -13.35
N PRO A 250 9.83 15.96 -13.47
CA PRO A 250 8.75 16.01 -14.42
C PRO A 250 7.79 17.16 -14.13
N GLU A 251 7.04 17.60 -15.13
CA GLU A 251 5.97 18.56 -14.92
C GLU A 251 4.92 18.02 -13.93
N PRO A 252 4.35 18.86 -13.04
CA PRO A 252 3.34 18.43 -12.08
C PRO A 252 2.13 17.75 -12.73
N ARG A 253 1.75 18.18 -13.94
CA ARG A 253 0.64 17.59 -14.70
C ARG A 253 0.90 16.13 -15.07
N VAL A 254 2.14 15.76 -15.38
CA VAL A 254 2.53 14.40 -15.71
C VAL A 254 2.44 13.53 -14.45
N LEU A 255 2.98 14.02 -13.32
CA LEU A 255 2.91 13.31 -12.03
C LEU A 255 1.46 13.04 -11.60
N VAL A 256 0.58 14.04 -11.72
CA VAL A 256 -0.85 13.92 -11.41
C VAL A 256 -1.52 12.94 -12.37
N LYS A 257 -1.31 13.06 -13.68
CA LYS A 257 -1.91 12.16 -14.68
C LYS A 257 -1.54 10.70 -14.42
N ASN A 258 -0.27 10.44 -14.11
CA ASN A 258 0.23 9.10 -13.80
C ASN A 258 -0.31 8.55 -12.47
N SER A 259 -0.72 9.43 -11.54
CA SER A 259 -1.34 9.01 -10.29
C SER A 259 -2.84 8.67 -10.41
N LEU A 260 -3.52 9.08 -11.50
CA LEU A 260 -4.96 8.89 -11.67
C LEU A 260 -5.43 7.43 -11.57
N PRO A 261 -4.76 6.44 -12.18
CA PRO A 261 -5.19 5.04 -12.06
C PRO A 261 -5.09 4.53 -10.62
N GLY A 262 -4.03 4.92 -9.91
CA GLY A 262 -3.83 4.60 -8.50
C GLY A 262 -4.87 5.24 -7.59
N LEU A 263 -5.22 6.50 -7.86
CA LEU A 263 -6.32 7.21 -7.20
C LEU A 263 -7.67 6.54 -7.44
N ALA A 264 -7.97 6.17 -8.68
CA ALA A 264 -9.18 5.44 -9.02
C ALA A 264 -9.25 4.11 -8.27
N TYR A 265 -8.14 3.36 -8.22
CA TYR A 265 -8.07 2.10 -7.48
C TYR A 265 -8.34 2.30 -5.99
N ALA A 266 -7.66 3.26 -5.35
CA ALA A 266 -7.89 3.59 -3.94
C ALA A 266 -9.34 4.03 -3.66
N THR A 267 -9.93 4.81 -4.58
CA THR A 267 -11.31 5.27 -4.47
C THR A 267 -12.30 4.11 -4.52
N MET A 268 -12.10 3.15 -5.43
CA MET A 268 -12.98 1.98 -5.52
C MET A 268 -12.82 1.04 -4.32
N CYS A 269 -11.60 0.88 -3.79
CA CYS A 269 -11.36 0.14 -2.54
C CYS A 269 -12.09 0.80 -1.36
N ALA A 270 -11.93 2.11 -1.19
CA ALA A 270 -12.58 2.87 -0.13
C ALA A 270 -14.11 2.82 -0.26
N ALA A 271 -14.65 2.96 -1.47
CA ALA A 271 -16.09 2.88 -1.72
C ALA A 271 -16.67 1.51 -1.34
N LEU A 272 -16.00 0.42 -1.73
CA LEU A 272 -16.46 -0.94 -1.42
C LEU A 272 -16.49 -1.20 0.09
N VAL A 273 -15.39 -0.89 0.80
CA VAL A 273 -15.26 -1.10 2.25
C VAL A 273 -16.26 -0.24 3.00
N LEU A 274 -16.24 1.07 2.75
CA LEU A 274 -17.01 2.02 3.54
C LEU A 274 -18.51 1.93 3.27
N TYR A 275 -18.95 1.49 2.09
CA TYR A 275 -20.37 1.23 1.83
C TYR A 275 -20.95 0.19 2.79
N VAL A 276 -20.17 -0.85 3.11
CA VAL A 276 -20.58 -1.94 4.00
C VAL A 276 -20.35 -1.53 5.46
N ASP A 277 -19.12 -1.16 5.82
CA ASP A 277 -18.75 -0.96 7.21
C ASP A 277 -19.47 0.22 7.87
N ALA A 278 -19.72 1.31 7.13
CA ALA A 278 -20.40 2.48 7.67
C ALA A 278 -21.79 2.17 8.24
N ARG A 279 -22.47 1.13 7.72
CA ARG A 279 -23.80 0.69 8.18
C ARG A 279 -23.75 -0.04 9.53
N TYR A 280 -22.58 -0.57 9.89
CA TYR A 280 -22.41 -1.46 11.03
C TYR A 280 -21.55 -0.88 12.16
N VAL A 281 -20.92 0.30 11.97
CA VAL A 281 -20.07 0.93 12.99
C VAL A 281 -20.77 1.12 14.34
N LEU A 282 -22.07 1.44 14.33
CA LEU A 282 -22.88 1.61 15.55
C LEU A 282 -23.80 0.40 15.83
N GLY A 283 -23.59 -0.70 15.11
CA GLY A 283 -24.39 -1.91 15.21
C GLY A 283 -23.99 -2.78 16.40
N ALA A 284 -24.40 -4.06 16.34
CA ALA A 284 -23.94 -5.06 17.29
C ALA A 284 -22.41 -5.20 17.26
N LEU A 285 -21.82 -5.54 18.41
CA LEU A 285 -20.36 -5.56 18.59
C LEU A 285 -19.65 -6.42 17.54
N ASP A 286 -20.19 -7.60 17.24
CA ASP A 286 -19.64 -8.54 16.26
C ASP A 286 -19.60 -7.97 14.83
N LEU A 287 -20.57 -7.13 14.47
CA LEU A 287 -20.61 -6.40 13.21
C LEU A 287 -19.66 -5.19 13.21
N ALA A 288 -19.62 -4.44 14.31
CA ALA A 288 -18.79 -3.23 14.43
C ALA A 288 -17.29 -3.54 14.39
N VAL A 289 -16.86 -4.70 14.88
CA VAL A 289 -15.44 -5.12 14.88
C VAL A 289 -15.09 -6.06 13.73
N ALA A 290 -16.01 -6.32 12.80
CA ALA A 290 -15.83 -7.34 11.76
C ALA A 290 -14.63 -7.06 10.83
N ALA A 291 -14.29 -5.78 10.62
CA ALA A 291 -13.14 -5.37 9.81
C ALA A 291 -11.78 -5.53 10.53
N ALA A 292 -11.77 -5.79 11.84
CA ALA A 292 -10.54 -5.82 12.65
C ALA A 292 -9.47 -6.81 12.14
N PRO A 293 -9.79 -8.05 11.69
CA PRO A 293 -8.79 -8.97 11.17
C PRO A 293 -8.09 -8.44 9.92
N LEU A 294 -8.84 -7.76 9.04
CA LEU A 294 -8.29 -7.12 7.86
C LEU A 294 -7.37 -5.96 8.25
N VAL A 295 -7.82 -5.05 9.12
CA VAL A 295 -7.03 -3.89 9.57
C VAL A 295 -5.73 -4.33 10.26
N LEU A 296 -5.81 -5.27 11.20
CA LEU A 296 -4.65 -5.85 11.88
C LEU A 296 -3.72 -6.61 10.92
N GLY A 297 -4.32 -7.27 9.93
CA GLY A 297 -3.62 -8.05 8.93
C GLY A 297 -3.09 -7.27 7.73
N MET A 298 -3.33 -5.95 7.63
CA MET A 298 -2.86 -5.15 6.49
C MET A 298 -1.34 -5.22 6.30
N GLY A 299 -0.57 -5.28 7.39
CA GLY A 299 0.87 -5.48 7.34
C GLY A 299 1.28 -6.81 6.71
N VAL A 300 0.49 -7.87 6.93
CA VAL A 300 0.68 -9.16 6.25
C VAL A 300 0.42 -9.03 4.76
N VAL A 301 -0.70 -8.39 4.37
CA VAL A 301 -1.05 -8.17 2.96
C VAL A 301 0.08 -7.47 2.22
N GLU A 302 0.61 -6.38 2.79
CA GLU A 302 1.73 -5.61 2.24
C GLU A 302 3.00 -6.46 2.15
N LEU A 303 3.35 -7.15 3.23
CA LEU A 303 4.53 -8.03 3.28
C LEU A 303 4.47 -9.12 2.20
N ARG A 304 3.35 -9.83 2.07
CA ARG A 304 3.22 -10.90 1.08
C ARG A 304 3.25 -10.35 -0.34
N ALA A 305 2.66 -9.18 -0.58
CA ALA A 305 2.73 -8.51 -1.88
C ALA A 305 4.18 -8.16 -2.24
N ASN A 306 4.93 -7.55 -1.31
CA ASN A 306 6.34 -7.22 -1.54
C ASN A 306 7.21 -8.47 -1.74
N ARG A 307 6.99 -9.53 -0.95
CA ARG A 307 7.69 -10.81 -1.12
C ARG A 307 7.48 -11.41 -2.50
N LEU A 308 6.29 -11.30 -3.10
CA LEU A 308 6.06 -11.81 -4.46
C LEU A 308 7.02 -11.14 -5.47
N PHE A 309 7.22 -9.83 -5.38
CA PHE A 309 8.13 -9.11 -6.27
C PHE A 309 9.60 -9.42 -5.97
N GLU A 310 9.98 -9.58 -4.69
CA GLU A 310 11.33 -10.05 -4.34
C GLU A 310 11.62 -11.45 -4.93
N HIS A 311 10.63 -12.35 -4.96
CA HIS A 311 10.78 -13.64 -5.64
C HIS A 311 10.87 -13.48 -7.16
N ALA A 312 10.12 -12.54 -7.75
CA ALA A 312 10.21 -12.26 -9.18
C ALA A 312 11.62 -11.79 -9.56
N ASP A 313 12.20 -10.87 -8.79
CA ASP A 313 13.56 -10.38 -8.98
C ASP A 313 14.60 -11.51 -8.89
N GLY A 314 14.43 -12.41 -7.92
CA GLY A 314 15.27 -13.60 -7.81
C GLY A 314 15.16 -14.52 -9.03
N LEU A 315 13.93 -14.77 -9.51
CA LEU A 315 13.69 -15.60 -10.69
C LEU A 315 14.21 -14.98 -11.99
N LEU A 316 14.29 -13.64 -12.08
CA LEU A 316 14.90 -12.96 -13.22
C LEU A 316 16.42 -13.14 -13.31
N ARG A 317 17.08 -13.43 -12.19
CA ARG A 317 18.52 -13.70 -12.13
C ARG A 317 18.86 -15.16 -12.49
N GLU A 318 17.86 -16.03 -12.60
CA GLU A 318 18.03 -17.41 -13.01
C GLU A 318 17.87 -17.57 -14.54
N PRO A 319 18.68 -18.43 -15.20
CA PRO A 319 18.55 -18.69 -16.64
C PRO A 319 17.35 -19.60 -16.93
N LEU A 320 16.14 -19.05 -16.84
CA LEU A 320 14.88 -19.78 -17.01
C LEU A 320 14.27 -19.57 -18.40
N ARG A 321 13.61 -20.61 -18.91
CA ARG A 321 12.74 -20.49 -20.10
C ARG A 321 11.47 -19.71 -19.75
N PRO A 322 10.86 -18.97 -20.69
CA PRO A 322 9.65 -18.17 -20.42
C PRO A 322 8.48 -18.96 -19.81
N GLY A 323 8.27 -20.20 -20.26
CA GLY A 323 7.22 -21.08 -19.70
C GLY A 323 7.48 -21.47 -18.24
N GLU A 324 8.74 -21.78 -17.91
CA GLU A 324 9.15 -22.13 -16.54
C GLU A 324 9.05 -20.93 -15.61
N PHE A 325 9.43 -19.73 -16.09
CA PHE A 325 9.24 -18.48 -15.36
C PHE A 325 7.77 -18.23 -15.07
N HIS A 326 6.89 -18.39 -16.08
CA HIS A 326 5.45 -18.21 -15.92
C HIS A 326 4.87 -19.17 -14.86
N GLU A 327 5.20 -20.45 -14.92
CA GLU A 327 4.72 -21.44 -13.94
C GLU A 327 5.24 -21.17 -12.52
N ARG A 328 6.52 -20.79 -12.38
CA ARG A 328 7.10 -20.46 -11.07
C ARG A 328 6.47 -19.21 -10.49
N MET A 329 6.23 -18.18 -11.31
CA MET A 329 5.55 -16.96 -10.89
C MET A 329 4.10 -17.22 -10.46
N TRP A 330 3.36 -18.08 -11.17
CA TRP A 330 2.01 -18.47 -10.76
C TRP A 330 1.99 -19.25 -9.44
N ARG A 331 2.92 -20.18 -9.26
CA ARG A 331 3.06 -20.90 -7.98
C ARG A 331 3.42 -19.96 -6.84
N ALA A 332 4.32 -19.00 -7.07
CA ALA A 332 4.65 -17.98 -6.09
C ALA A 332 3.42 -17.14 -5.74
N LEU A 333 2.69 -16.63 -6.73
CA LEU A 333 1.47 -15.84 -6.54
C LEU A 333 0.44 -16.59 -5.69
N LEU A 334 0.12 -17.83 -6.06
CA LEU A 334 -0.88 -18.64 -5.33
C LEU A 334 -0.43 -18.98 -3.91
N ARG A 335 0.87 -19.26 -3.71
CA ARG A 335 1.45 -19.50 -2.38
C ARG A 335 1.38 -18.26 -1.50
N GLU A 336 1.73 -17.09 -2.04
CA GLU A 336 1.69 -15.83 -1.31
C GLU A 336 0.24 -15.43 -0.98
N LEU A 337 -0.70 -15.59 -1.91
CA LEU A 337 -2.13 -15.39 -1.68
C LEU A 337 -2.66 -16.34 -0.59
N ALA A 338 -2.36 -17.64 -0.70
CA ALA A 338 -2.82 -18.62 0.28
C ALA A 338 -2.26 -18.32 1.67
N THR A 339 -0.98 -17.94 1.77
CA THR A 339 -0.40 -17.56 3.07
C THR A 339 -1.04 -16.30 3.63
N CYS A 340 -1.34 -15.31 2.77
CA CYS A 340 -2.05 -14.10 3.16
C CYS A 340 -3.43 -14.44 3.75
N LEU A 341 -4.24 -15.24 3.04
CA LEU A 341 -5.56 -15.66 3.50
C LEU A 341 -5.52 -16.51 4.77
N VAL A 342 -4.54 -17.40 4.91
CA VAL A 342 -4.37 -18.19 6.14
C VAL A 342 -4.04 -17.30 7.34
N ALA A 343 -3.17 -16.31 7.17
CA ALA A 343 -2.83 -15.38 8.25
C ALA A 343 -4.04 -14.50 8.66
N LEU A 344 -4.77 -13.96 7.67
CA LEU A 344 -6.00 -13.20 7.92
C LEU A 344 -7.08 -14.08 8.55
N GLY A 345 -7.25 -15.30 8.04
CA GLY A 345 -8.17 -16.30 8.57
C GLY A 345 -7.84 -16.69 10.00
N ALA A 346 -6.56 -16.80 10.37
CA ALA A 346 -6.16 -17.06 11.75
C ALA A 346 -6.56 -15.90 12.70
N LEU A 347 -6.34 -14.65 12.29
CA LEU A 347 -6.80 -13.48 13.04
C LEU A 347 -8.32 -13.44 13.16
N ALA A 348 -9.03 -13.76 12.08
CA ALA A 348 -10.49 -13.86 12.06
C ALA A 348 -11.00 -14.96 13.00
N LEU A 349 -10.39 -16.14 13.00
CA LEU A 349 -10.76 -17.24 13.90
C LEU A 349 -10.56 -16.86 15.37
N VAL A 350 -9.48 -16.15 15.70
CA VAL A 350 -9.27 -15.61 17.07
C VAL A 350 -10.40 -14.65 17.43
N LEU A 351 -10.74 -13.70 16.55
CA LEU A 351 -11.83 -12.77 16.79
C LEU A 351 -13.18 -13.49 16.98
N LEU A 352 -13.52 -14.42 16.08
CA LEU A 352 -14.77 -15.20 16.15
C LEU A 352 -14.83 -16.05 17.42
N ALA A 353 -13.71 -16.64 17.85
CA ALA A 353 -13.65 -17.39 19.10
C ALA A 353 -13.91 -16.48 20.32
N VAL A 354 -13.32 -15.29 20.36
CA VAL A 354 -13.57 -14.29 21.41
C VAL A 354 -15.05 -13.87 21.40
N LEU A 355 -15.60 -13.47 20.26
CA LEU A 355 -17.01 -13.06 20.13
C LEU A 355 -17.98 -14.19 20.54
N ARG A 356 -17.66 -15.44 20.18
CA ARG A 356 -18.43 -16.62 20.60
C ARG A 356 -18.36 -16.83 22.10
N SER A 357 -17.18 -16.68 22.72
CA SER A 357 -17.00 -16.82 24.17
C SER A 357 -17.77 -15.77 24.96
N LEU A 358 -17.95 -14.58 24.38
CA LEU A 358 -18.75 -13.49 24.93
C LEU A 358 -20.25 -13.64 24.66
N GLY A 359 -20.68 -14.64 23.87
CA GLY A 359 -22.09 -14.89 23.55
C GLY A 359 -22.71 -13.86 22.60
N VAL A 360 -21.90 -13.06 21.91
CA VAL A 360 -22.37 -11.96 21.03
C VAL A 360 -22.26 -12.28 19.53
N LEU A 361 -21.69 -13.43 19.17
CA LEU A 361 -21.46 -13.79 17.77
C LEU A 361 -22.77 -14.18 17.06
N THR A 362 -23.12 -13.41 16.03
CA THR A 362 -24.23 -13.73 15.12
C THR A 362 -23.73 -14.36 13.81
N SER A 363 -24.65 -14.94 13.03
CA SER A 363 -24.38 -15.41 11.66
C SER A 363 -23.95 -14.27 10.75
N ALA A 364 -24.63 -13.12 10.83
CA ALA A 364 -24.28 -11.91 10.08
C ALA A 364 -22.84 -11.45 10.38
N GLY A 365 -22.46 -11.39 11.65
CA GLY A 365 -21.11 -11.04 12.09
C GLY A 365 -20.05 -12.00 11.53
N ALA A 366 -20.31 -13.31 11.57
CA ALA A 366 -19.41 -14.31 10.99
C ALA A 366 -19.21 -14.12 9.48
N PHE A 367 -20.30 -13.96 8.71
CA PHE A 367 -20.20 -13.71 7.26
C PHE A 367 -19.48 -12.41 6.93
N LEU A 368 -19.67 -11.37 7.75
CA LEU A 368 -19.01 -10.09 7.54
C LEU A 368 -17.50 -10.20 7.79
N VAL A 369 -17.09 -10.92 8.84
CA VAL A 369 -15.68 -11.22 9.12
C VAL A 369 -15.05 -12.02 7.96
N ASP A 370 -15.73 -13.06 7.48
CA ASP A 370 -15.26 -13.84 6.32
C ASP A 370 -15.12 -12.97 5.06
N GLY A 371 -16.08 -12.06 4.84
CA GLY A 371 -16.03 -11.10 3.74
C GLY A 371 -14.77 -10.22 3.79
N HIS A 372 -14.37 -9.78 4.98
CA HIS A 372 -13.15 -9.00 5.18
C HIS A 372 -11.87 -9.81 4.96
N VAL A 373 -11.85 -11.10 5.33
CA VAL A 373 -10.73 -12.00 5.03
C VAL A 373 -10.54 -12.14 3.52
N VAL A 374 -11.63 -12.40 2.79
CA VAL A 374 -11.61 -12.49 1.33
C VAL A 374 -11.19 -11.15 0.70
N LEU A 375 -11.67 -10.03 1.24
CA LEU A 375 -11.28 -8.70 0.78
C LEU A 375 -9.77 -8.42 0.94
N GLY A 376 -9.13 -8.94 1.98
CA GLY A 376 -7.66 -8.88 2.09
C GLY A 376 -6.94 -9.61 0.95
N GLY A 377 -7.48 -10.74 0.49
CA GLY A 377 -7.03 -11.42 -0.72
C GLY A 377 -7.26 -10.59 -2.00
N VAL A 378 -8.41 -9.93 -2.11
CA VAL A 378 -8.72 -8.99 -3.19
C VAL A 378 -7.71 -7.84 -3.24
N PHE A 379 -7.38 -7.23 -2.09
CA PHE A 379 -6.39 -6.15 -2.04
C PHE A 379 -4.99 -6.62 -2.42
N PHE A 380 -4.57 -7.80 -1.94
CA PHE A 380 -3.33 -8.43 -2.39
C PHE A 380 -3.30 -8.57 -3.93
N LEU A 381 -4.33 -9.20 -4.51
CA LEU A 381 -4.41 -9.42 -5.96
C LEU A 381 -4.48 -8.11 -6.75
N GLY A 382 -5.21 -7.12 -6.25
CA GLY A 382 -5.31 -5.79 -6.83
C GLY A 382 -3.97 -5.07 -6.83
N PHE A 383 -3.19 -5.14 -5.74
CA PHE A 383 -1.84 -4.59 -5.70
C PHE A 383 -0.91 -5.24 -6.71
N VAL A 384 -0.97 -6.57 -6.83
CA VAL A 384 -0.19 -7.28 -7.86
C VAL A 384 -0.61 -6.81 -9.25
N LEU A 385 -1.92 -6.77 -9.52
CA LEU A 385 -2.45 -6.39 -10.84
C LEU A 385 -2.04 -4.96 -11.22
N VAL A 386 -2.14 -3.99 -10.31
CA VAL A 386 -1.72 -2.60 -10.54
C VAL A 386 -0.24 -2.53 -10.88
N ARG A 387 0.61 -3.28 -10.16
CA ARG A 387 2.07 -3.32 -10.41
C ARG A 387 2.44 -4.04 -11.69
N THR A 388 1.69 -5.07 -12.12
CA THR A 388 1.95 -5.81 -13.36
C THR A 388 1.19 -5.24 -14.58
N GLY A 389 1.01 -3.92 -14.65
CA GLY A 389 0.44 -3.22 -15.82
C GLY A 389 -1.10 -3.16 -15.89
N GLY A 390 -1.81 -3.64 -14.88
CA GLY A 390 -3.28 -3.61 -14.80
C GLY A 390 -3.86 -2.38 -14.12
N ALA A 391 -3.17 -1.24 -14.16
CA ALA A 391 -3.53 -0.02 -13.42
C ALA A 391 -4.93 0.53 -13.75
N VAL A 392 -5.43 0.31 -14.98
CA VAL A 392 -6.80 0.69 -15.39
C VAL A 392 -7.80 -0.44 -15.14
N LEU A 393 -7.38 -1.69 -15.31
CA LEU A 393 -8.26 -2.86 -15.17
C LEU A 393 -8.65 -3.11 -13.71
N ALA A 394 -7.72 -2.94 -12.78
CA ALA A 394 -7.97 -3.13 -11.35
C ALA A 394 -9.10 -2.22 -10.82
N PRO A 395 -9.07 -0.88 -11.01
CA PRO A 395 -10.19 -0.02 -10.61
C PRO A 395 -11.48 -0.33 -11.35
N ALA A 396 -11.43 -0.73 -12.64
CA ALA A 396 -12.64 -1.08 -13.38
C ALA A 396 -13.34 -2.33 -12.81
N LEU A 397 -12.57 -3.37 -12.45
CA LEU A 397 -13.10 -4.59 -11.84
C LEU A 397 -13.66 -4.32 -10.44
N LEU A 398 -12.95 -3.55 -9.62
CA LEU A 398 -13.43 -3.13 -8.30
C LEU A 398 -14.69 -2.27 -8.43
N GLY A 399 -14.73 -1.30 -9.34
CA GLY A 399 -15.91 -0.46 -9.56
C GLY A 399 -17.13 -1.25 -10.01
N GLY A 400 -16.94 -2.21 -10.92
CA GLY A 400 -18.00 -3.14 -11.33
C GLY A 400 -18.50 -4.01 -10.18
N ALA A 401 -17.60 -4.53 -9.35
CA ALA A 401 -17.95 -5.31 -8.16
C ALA A 401 -18.67 -4.47 -7.10
N SER A 402 -18.22 -3.23 -6.85
CA SER A 402 -18.87 -2.29 -5.93
C SER A 402 -20.28 -1.95 -6.41
N LEU A 403 -20.45 -1.65 -7.70
CA LEU A 403 -21.78 -1.38 -8.26
C LEU A 403 -22.67 -2.62 -8.14
N GLY A 404 -22.16 -3.81 -8.46
CA GLY A 404 -22.88 -5.07 -8.32
C GLY A 404 -23.27 -5.38 -6.86
N CYS A 405 -22.40 -5.08 -5.91
CA CYS A 405 -22.68 -5.23 -4.48
C CYS A 405 -23.81 -4.31 -4.05
N VAL A 406 -23.75 -3.03 -4.42
CA VAL A 406 -24.78 -2.04 -4.10
C VAL A 406 -26.11 -2.44 -4.74
N THR A 407 -26.13 -2.76 -6.03
CA THR A 407 -27.38 -3.11 -6.71
C THR A 407 -27.99 -4.40 -6.16
N THR A 408 -27.18 -5.41 -5.87
CA THR A 408 -27.68 -6.66 -5.27
C THR A 408 -28.19 -6.43 -3.85
N ALA A 409 -27.48 -5.60 -3.07
CA ALA A 409 -27.88 -5.26 -1.70
C ALA A 409 -29.18 -4.43 -1.64
N GLU A 410 -29.43 -3.54 -2.62
CA GLU A 410 -30.64 -2.70 -2.62
C GLU A 410 -31.83 -3.37 -3.32
N LEU A 411 -31.60 -4.29 -4.28
CA LEU A 411 -32.67 -4.90 -5.08
C LEU A 411 -33.04 -6.33 -4.68
N VAL A 412 -32.10 -7.12 -4.16
CA VAL A 412 -32.26 -8.57 -3.97
C VAL A 412 -32.23 -8.96 -2.50
N ALA A 413 -31.38 -8.31 -1.72
CA ALA A 413 -31.37 -8.48 -0.27
C ALA A 413 -32.63 -7.82 0.31
N ASP A 414 -33.49 -8.62 0.95
CA ASP A 414 -34.66 -8.10 1.65
C ASP A 414 -34.19 -7.08 2.70
N PRO A 415 -34.58 -5.79 2.58
CA PRO A 415 -34.19 -4.74 3.53
C PRO A 415 -34.54 -5.07 4.99
N LEU A 416 -35.45 -6.03 5.20
CA LEU A 416 -35.93 -6.48 6.49
C LEU A 416 -35.02 -7.54 7.15
N THR A 417 -34.07 -8.14 6.43
CA THR A 417 -33.17 -9.18 6.97
C THR A 417 -31.74 -8.68 7.17
N THR A 418 -31.30 -8.60 8.42
CA THR A 418 -29.99 -8.09 8.84
C THR A 418 -28.81 -8.92 8.31
N ASP A 419 -29.08 -10.15 7.87
CA ASP A 419 -28.12 -11.16 7.40
C ASP A 419 -27.75 -11.06 5.91
N SER A 420 -28.51 -10.29 5.13
CA SER A 420 -28.43 -10.34 3.66
C SER A 420 -27.19 -9.62 3.10
N LEU A 421 -26.89 -8.42 3.58
CA LEU A 421 -25.76 -7.62 3.13
C LEU A 421 -24.38 -8.29 3.40
N PRO A 422 -24.09 -8.87 4.58
CA PRO A 422 -22.83 -9.59 4.81
C PRO A 422 -22.60 -10.75 3.84
N ARG A 423 -23.66 -11.47 3.46
CA ARG A 423 -23.59 -12.58 2.48
C ARG A 423 -23.33 -12.06 1.07
N VAL A 424 -23.99 -10.98 0.67
CA VAL A 424 -23.76 -10.32 -0.63
C VAL A 424 -22.32 -9.81 -0.71
N PHE A 425 -21.81 -9.22 0.37
CA PHE A 425 -20.44 -8.73 0.45
C PHE A 425 -19.41 -9.86 0.31
N LEU A 426 -19.58 -10.96 1.05
CA LEU A 426 -18.73 -12.15 0.91
C LEU A 426 -18.76 -12.72 -0.52
N ALA A 427 -19.95 -12.89 -1.10
CA ALA A 427 -20.10 -13.39 -2.47
C ALA A 427 -19.40 -12.46 -3.48
N THR A 428 -19.52 -11.14 -3.29
CA THR A 428 -18.85 -10.13 -4.11
C THR A 428 -17.33 -10.24 -4.00
N GLY A 429 -16.80 -10.40 -2.78
CA GLY A 429 -15.36 -10.59 -2.56
C GLY A 429 -14.81 -11.84 -3.26
N ILE A 430 -15.56 -12.95 -3.22
CA ILE A 430 -15.18 -14.20 -3.88
C ILE A 430 -15.18 -14.01 -5.40
N ALA A 431 -16.27 -13.46 -5.96
CA ALA A 431 -16.37 -13.20 -7.39
C ALA A 431 -15.25 -12.28 -7.88
N LEU A 432 -14.97 -11.22 -7.13
CA LEU A 432 -13.90 -10.28 -7.45
C LEU A 432 -12.51 -10.93 -7.38
N SER A 433 -12.26 -11.82 -6.41
CA SER A 433 -11.01 -12.57 -6.34
C SER A 433 -10.79 -13.43 -7.59
N VAL A 434 -11.85 -14.10 -8.08
CA VAL A 434 -11.81 -14.89 -9.32
C VAL A 434 -11.55 -14.02 -10.54
N LEU A 435 -12.22 -12.86 -10.63
CA LEU A 435 -12.02 -11.90 -11.73
C LEU A 435 -10.58 -11.36 -11.76
N LEU A 436 -10.04 -10.99 -10.60
CA LEU A 436 -8.65 -10.50 -10.49
C LEU A 436 -7.63 -11.58 -10.83
N LEU A 437 -7.81 -12.82 -10.36
CA LEU A 437 -6.96 -13.95 -10.75
C LEU A 437 -7.01 -14.20 -12.27
N THR A 438 -8.20 -14.08 -12.87
CA THR A 438 -8.38 -14.24 -14.32
C THR A 438 -7.68 -13.11 -15.08
N ALA A 439 -7.79 -11.87 -14.60
CA ALA A 439 -7.09 -10.72 -15.18
C ALA A 439 -5.56 -10.88 -15.10
N LEU A 440 -5.06 -11.37 -13.98
CA LEU A 440 -3.63 -11.61 -13.75
C LEU A 440 -3.04 -12.66 -14.71
N ARG A 441 -3.83 -13.58 -15.28
CA ARG A 441 -3.34 -14.55 -16.30
C ARG A 441 -2.67 -13.89 -17.49
N ARG A 442 -3.05 -12.66 -17.82
CA ARG A 442 -2.48 -11.91 -18.95
C ARG A 442 -1.19 -11.17 -18.59
N GLY A 443 -0.96 -10.85 -17.31
CA GLY A 443 0.18 -10.03 -16.88
C GLY A 443 1.26 -10.81 -16.11
N VAL A 444 0.86 -11.75 -15.26
CA VAL A 444 1.78 -12.51 -14.40
C VAL A 444 2.58 -13.50 -15.24
N GLY A 445 3.90 -13.50 -15.06
CA GLY A 445 4.84 -14.29 -15.85
C GLY A 445 5.33 -13.62 -17.13
N GLN A 446 4.91 -12.39 -17.45
CA GLN A 446 5.56 -11.61 -18.51
C GLN A 446 6.78 -10.88 -17.96
N VAL A 447 7.98 -11.22 -18.46
CA VAL A 447 9.28 -10.69 -18.00
C VAL A 447 9.32 -9.16 -18.01
N ARG A 448 8.70 -8.51 -19.00
CA ARG A 448 8.67 -7.03 -19.16
C ARG A 448 8.03 -6.26 -18.00
N HIS A 449 7.31 -6.93 -17.10
CA HIS A 449 6.66 -6.28 -15.95
C HIS A 449 7.50 -6.32 -14.67
N TYR A 450 8.68 -6.96 -14.72
CA TYR A 450 9.58 -7.14 -13.60
C TYR A 450 11.00 -6.60 -13.88
N ARG A 451 11.24 -6.10 -15.09
CA ARG A 451 12.36 -5.22 -15.44
C ARG A 451 11.84 -3.79 -15.44
#